data_AF-A0A0S8GUP3-F1
#
_entry.id   AF-A0A0S8GUP3-F1
#
_cell.length_a   1.000
_cell.length_b   1.000
_cell.length_c   1.000
_cell.angle_alpha   90.00
_cell.angle_beta   90.00
_cell.angle_gamma   90.00
#
_symmetry.space_group_name_H-M   'P 1'
#
loop_
_entity.id
_entity.type
_entity.pdbx_description
1 polymer ?
#
loop_
_entity_poly.entity_id
_entity_poly.type
_entity_poly.pdbx_seq_one_letter_code
_entity_poly.pdbx_strand_id
1 'polypeptide(L)'
;MADLNVIKEIAEQVLAIPTVKGIPDRYLIDRAYRILRHCGNIAQLNEVRRFQIDHPCLNVAVLFHDAGFACYANQADRAARMVLADLNDRDIRDFSTQVIHEKLSELLNPRQMERVCSIIAESGSRSTYLIEAMILSDARNLDDMGAVGLFNEMRRYVVHGYGATEALASWKRKIDYDYWTARLRESFRFDSVRNIARKRLQIAEQFMAQLHTENRAGDLEDLLLEQQLAPSVNTPIVPASPCGHTIEELPALPKNRRQAKTCS
;
A
#
# COMPACT_ATOMS: atom_id res chain seq x y z
N MET A 1 8.71 28.84 -12.14
CA MET A 1 8.06 27.88 -11.24
C MET A 1 9.05 27.54 -10.16
N ALA A 2 8.63 27.44 -8.89
CA ALA A 2 9.52 27.02 -7.81
C ALA A 2 10.21 25.69 -8.14
N ASP A 3 11.42 25.51 -7.62
CA ASP A 3 12.17 24.27 -7.79
C ASP A 3 11.38 23.11 -7.15
N LEU A 4 11.10 22.09 -7.96
CA LEU A 4 10.39 20.90 -7.51
C LEU A 4 11.14 20.17 -6.39
N ASN A 5 12.47 20.31 -6.29
CA ASN A 5 13.24 19.72 -5.20
C ASN A 5 12.90 20.38 -3.85
N VAL A 6 12.79 21.71 -3.82
CA VAL A 6 12.36 22.45 -2.62
C VAL A 6 10.95 22.01 -2.20
N ILE A 7 10.02 21.87 -3.15
CA ILE A 7 8.66 21.40 -2.86
C ILE A 7 8.66 19.97 -2.32
N LYS A 8 9.53 19.09 -2.84
CA LYS A 8 9.67 17.71 -2.33
C LYS A 8 10.17 17.69 -0.89
N GLU A 9 11.17 18.50 -0.55
CA GLU A 9 11.69 18.59 0.82
C GLU A 9 10.59 19.04 1.80
N ILE A 10 9.79 20.05 1.42
CA ILE A 10 8.64 20.50 2.23
C ILE A 10 7.61 19.37 2.35
N ALA A 11 7.30 18.68 1.26
CA ALA A 11 6.36 17.55 1.29
C ALA A 11 6.83 16.42 2.21
N GLU A 12 8.13 16.08 2.20
CA GLU A 12 8.69 15.06 3.09
C GLU A 12 8.55 15.46 4.57
N GLN A 13 8.76 16.74 4.90
CA GLN A 13 8.56 17.25 6.26
C GLN A 13 7.09 17.18 6.70
N VAL A 14 6.17 17.54 5.80
CA VAL A 14 4.72 17.52 6.06
C VAL A 14 4.19 16.10 6.22
N LEU A 15 4.65 15.17 5.38
CA LEU A 15 4.17 13.78 5.35
C LEU A 15 4.85 12.87 6.39
N ALA A 16 5.91 13.33 7.05
CA ALA A 16 6.58 12.57 8.10
C ALA A 16 5.74 12.55 9.38
N ILE A 17 5.19 11.38 9.74
CA ILE A 17 4.43 11.21 10.98
C ILE A 17 5.37 10.73 12.09
N PRO A 18 5.49 11.41 13.23
CA PRO A 18 6.36 10.94 14.32
C PRO A 18 5.83 9.64 14.93
N THR A 19 6.72 8.68 15.17
CA THR A 19 6.37 7.45 15.89
C THR A 19 6.80 7.53 17.35
N VAL A 20 6.29 6.60 18.18
CA VAL A 20 6.65 6.48 19.60
C VAL A 20 8.15 6.22 19.80
N LYS A 21 8.85 5.70 18.78
CA LYS A 21 10.30 5.46 18.81
C LYS A 21 11.13 6.67 18.38
N GLY A 22 10.50 7.81 18.07
CA GLY A 22 11.17 9.02 17.57
C GLY A 22 11.60 8.96 16.10
N ILE A 23 11.55 7.79 15.46
CA ILE A 23 11.80 7.63 14.02
C ILE A 23 10.51 8.01 13.28
N PRO A 24 10.56 8.91 12.28
CA PRO A 24 9.37 9.24 11.51
C PRO A 24 8.90 8.05 10.67
N ASP A 25 7.60 7.81 10.67
CA ASP A 25 6.95 6.92 9.74
C ASP A 25 6.97 7.53 8.34
N ARG A 26 7.66 6.86 7.41
CA ARG A 26 7.83 7.30 6.02
C ARG A 26 6.73 6.76 5.09
N TYR A 27 5.72 6.06 5.61
CA TYR A 27 4.67 5.44 4.81
C TYR A 27 4.04 6.38 3.76
N LEU A 28 3.64 7.59 4.18
CA LEU A 28 3.00 8.56 3.29
C LEU A 28 3.95 9.12 2.24
N ILE A 29 5.22 9.30 2.60
CA ILE A 29 6.27 9.74 1.68
C ILE A 29 6.46 8.71 0.56
N ASP A 30 6.59 7.43 0.94
CA ASP A 30 6.77 6.34 -0.01
C ASP A 30 5.53 6.18 -0.92
N ARG A 31 4.33 6.34 -0.35
CA ARG A 31 3.06 6.35 -1.07
C ARG A 31 2.99 7.51 -2.08
N ALA A 32 3.31 8.73 -1.66
CA ALA A 32 3.31 9.90 -2.54
C ALA A 32 4.24 9.68 -3.74
N TYR A 33 5.43 9.12 -3.55
CA TYR A 33 6.34 8.83 -4.66
C TYR A 33 5.88 7.68 -5.56
N ARG A 34 5.21 6.64 -5.04
CA ARG A 34 4.59 5.61 -5.88
C ARG A 34 3.47 6.20 -6.75
N ILE A 35 2.60 7.01 -6.16
CA ILE A 35 1.51 7.69 -6.87
C ILE A 35 2.07 8.67 -7.91
N LEU A 36 3.16 9.39 -7.60
CA LEU A 36 3.83 10.27 -8.56
C LEU A 36 4.32 9.51 -9.79
N ARG A 37 4.93 8.33 -9.59
CA ARG A 37 5.31 7.44 -10.69
C ARG A 37 4.08 6.93 -11.47
N HIS A 38 3.00 6.58 -10.78
CA HIS A 38 1.75 6.18 -11.43
C HIS A 38 1.16 7.31 -12.29
N CYS A 39 1.07 8.54 -11.78
CA CYS A 39 0.62 9.71 -12.54
C CYS A 39 1.48 9.93 -13.79
N GLY A 40 2.82 9.86 -13.66
CA GLY A 40 3.74 9.97 -14.79
C GLY A 40 3.50 8.91 -15.87
N ASN A 41 3.29 7.65 -15.46
CA ASN A 41 2.99 6.56 -16.41
C ASN A 41 1.61 6.70 -17.05
N ILE A 42 0.58 7.10 -16.29
CA ILE A 42 -0.78 7.31 -16.79
C ILE A 42 -0.81 8.46 -17.81
N ALA A 43 -0.10 9.55 -17.55
CA ALA A 43 0.01 10.68 -18.48
C ALA A 43 0.63 10.29 -19.84
N GLN A 44 1.40 9.20 -19.88
CA GLN A 44 1.99 8.66 -21.09
C GLN A 44 1.09 7.65 -21.83
N LEU A 45 -0.13 7.37 -21.37
CA LEU A 45 -1.05 6.50 -22.10
C LEU A 45 -1.61 7.21 -23.33
N ASN A 46 -1.84 6.49 -24.43
CA ASN A 46 -2.34 7.05 -25.69
C ASN A 46 -3.68 7.80 -25.50
N GLU A 47 -4.57 7.29 -24.64
CA GLU A 47 -5.87 7.91 -24.34
C GLU A 47 -5.75 9.25 -23.57
N VAL A 48 -4.60 9.48 -22.92
CA VAL A 48 -4.32 10.65 -22.07
C VAL A 48 -3.40 11.66 -22.77
N ARG A 49 -2.45 11.21 -23.59
CA ARG A 49 -1.47 12.07 -24.31
C ARG A 49 -2.08 13.18 -25.16
N ARG A 50 -3.34 13.03 -25.57
CA ARG A 50 -4.09 14.05 -26.34
C ARG A 50 -4.46 15.29 -25.52
N PHE A 51 -4.39 15.23 -24.19
CA PHE A 51 -4.71 16.34 -23.31
C PHE A 51 -3.44 17.13 -22.97
N GLN A 52 -3.59 18.45 -22.82
CA GLN A 52 -2.54 19.29 -22.26
C GLN A 52 -2.58 19.17 -20.73
N ILE A 53 -1.56 18.53 -20.16
CA ILE A 53 -1.46 18.26 -18.72
C ILE A 53 -0.52 19.29 -18.10
N ASP A 54 -0.98 19.99 -17.06
CA ASP A 54 -0.11 20.79 -16.20
C ASP A 54 0.66 19.87 -15.24
N HIS A 55 1.69 19.22 -15.78
CA HIS A 55 2.52 18.27 -15.02
C HIS A 55 3.07 18.86 -13.72
N PRO A 56 3.58 20.11 -13.72
CA PRO A 56 4.07 20.67 -12.48
C PRO A 56 2.98 20.82 -11.40
N CYS A 57 1.79 21.33 -11.73
CA CYS A 57 0.70 21.40 -10.73
C CYS A 57 0.22 20.01 -10.30
N LEU A 58 0.12 19.04 -11.22
CA LEU A 58 -0.20 17.65 -10.88
C LEU A 58 0.82 17.04 -9.92
N ASN A 59 2.12 17.28 -10.12
CA ASN A 59 3.16 16.76 -9.26
C ASN A 59 3.06 17.32 -7.83
N VAL A 60 2.78 18.63 -7.69
CA VAL A 60 2.54 19.24 -6.37
C VAL A 60 1.28 18.64 -5.73
N ALA A 61 0.19 18.52 -6.49
CA ALA A 61 -1.04 17.92 -5.99
C ALA A 61 -0.82 16.49 -5.47
N VAL A 62 -0.05 15.67 -6.18
CA VAL A 62 0.32 14.32 -5.74
C VAL A 62 1.12 14.35 -4.44
N LEU A 63 2.09 15.25 -4.30
CA LEU A 63 2.93 15.31 -3.10
C LEU A 63 2.16 15.73 -1.85
N PHE A 64 1.06 16.45 -2.00
CA PHE A 64 0.29 17.01 -0.87
C PHE A 64 -1.11 16.41 -0.70
N HIS A 65 -1.58 15.51 -1.56
CA HIS A 65 -2.97 15.00 -1.49
C HIS A 65 -3.31 14.22 -0.20
N ASP A 66 -2.30 13.68 0.49
CA ASP A 66 -2.43 12.98 1.77
C ASP A 66 -1.92 13.85 2.95
N ALA A 67 -1.60 15.13 2.72
CA ALA A 67 -1.08 16.03 3.75
C ALA A 67 -2.07 16.26 4.89
N GLY A 68 -3.37 16.34 4.57
CA GLY A 68 -4.43 16.43 5.58
C GLY A 68 -4.40 15.24 6.55
N PHE A 69 -4.17 14.03 6.04
CA PHE A 69 -4.04 12.84 6.87
C PHE A 69 -2.80 12.91 7.77
N ALA A 70 -1.65 13.35 7.23
CA ALA A 70 -0.43 13.53 8.00
C ALA A 70 -0.61 14.52 9.17
N CYS A 71 -1.23 15.68 8.90
CA CYS A 71 -1.52 16.70 9.91
C CYS A 71 -2.37 16.15 11.06
N TYR A 72 -3.38 15.33 10.76
CA TYR A 72 -4.19 14.70 11.80
C TYR A 72 -3.44 13.61 12.57
N ALA A 73 -2.71 12.76 11.87
CA ALA A 73 -1.94 11.69 12.51
C ALA A 73 -0.84 12.22 13.44
N ASN A 74 -0.32 13.43 13.16
CA ASN A 74 0.71 14.10 13.94
C ASN A 74 0.19 14.75 15.25
N GLN A 75 -1.12 14.95 15.43
CA GLN A 75 -1.61 15.62 16.64
C GLN A 75 -1.25 14.80 17.89
N ALA A 76 -0.54 15.46 18.81
CA ALA A 76 0.03 14.87 20.01
C ALA A 76 -1.04 14.28 20.96
N ASP A 77 -2.29 14.65 20.75
CA ASP A 77 -3.42 14.14 21.51
C ASP A 77 -3.84 12.74 21.02
N ARG A 78 -3.66 11.75 21.91
CA ARG A 78 -4.14 10.37 21.69
C ARG A 78 -5.67 10.32 21.48
N ALA A 79 -6.44 11.22 22.10
CA ALA A 79 -7.88 11.28 21.92
C ALA A 79 -8.25 11.77 20.50
N ALA A 80 -7.53 12.77 19.97
CA ALA A 80 -7.69 13.23 18.60
C ALA A 80 -7.38 12.13 17.56
N ARG A 81 -6.48 11.19 17.88
CA ARG A 81 -6.22 10.02 17.00
C ARG A 81 -7.39 9.04 16.91
N MET A 82 -8.27 8.97 17.92
CA MET A 82 -9.48 8.12 17.81
C MET A 82 -10.51 8.74 16.86
N VAL A 83 -10.52 10.07 16.71
CA VAL A 83 -11.37 10.81 15.77
C VAL A 83 -10.96 10.56 14.30
N LEU A 84 -9.77 9.97 14.06
CA LEU A 84 -9.36 9.53 12.72
C LEU A 84 -10.35 8.52 12.08
N ALA A 85 -11.13 7.80 12.89
CA ALA A 85 -12.14 6.88 12.38
C ALA A 85 -13.30 7.58 11.65
N ASP A 86 -13.55 8.86 11.96
CA ASP A 86 -14.70 9.61 11.44
C ASP A 86 -14.34 10.56 10.29
N LEU A 87 -13.04 10.72 9.99
CA LEU A 87 -12.62 11.55 8.87
C LEU A 87 -12.96 10.86 7.55
N ASN A 88 -13.79 11.53 6.77
CA ASN A 88 -14.10 11.07 5.42
C ASN A 88 -13.05 11.57 4.41
N ASP A 89 -13.02 10.97 3.22
CA ASP A 89 -12.05 11.33 2.19
C ASP A 89 -12.12 12.80 1.73
N ARG A 90 -13.29 13.45 1.88
CA ARG A 90 -13.47 14.86 1.52
C ARG A 90 -12.77 15.75 2.54
N ASP A 91 -12.92 15.47 3.83
CA ASP A 91 -12.24 16.22 4.89
C ASP A 91 -10.73 16.18 4.67
N ILE A 92 -10.15 14.99 4.42
CA ILE A 92 -8.71 14.84 4.15
C ILE A 92 -8.25 15.72 2.98
N ARG A 93 -9.04 15.82 1.91
CA ARG A 93 -8.73 16.70 0.77
C ARG A 93 -8.81 18.17 1.15
N ASP A 94 -9.85 18.57 1.87
CA ASP A 94 -10.06 19.95 2.30
C ASP A 94 -8.95 20.41 3.26
N PHE A 95 -8.44 19.53 4.13
CA PHE A 95 -7.25 19.84 4.93
C PHE A 95 -5.96 19.84 4.12
N SER A 96 -5.84 18.96 3.13
CA SER A 96 -4.68 18.95 2.24
C SER A 96 -4.54 20.27 1.46
N THR A 97 -5.65 20.86 1.01
CA THR A 97 -5.62 22.18 0.36
C THR A 97 -5.23 23.29 1.34
N GLN A 98 -5.70 23.26 2.59
CA GLN A 98 -5.27 24.19 3.64
C GLN A 98 -3.76 24.12 3.89
N VAL A 99 -3.20 22.91 3.97
CA VAL A 99 -1.75 22.71 4.17
C VAL A 99 -0.94 23.29 3.00
N ILE A 100 -1.44 23.20 1.77
CA ILE A 100 -0.77 23.81 0.61
C ILE A 100 -0.77 25.33 0.72
N HIS A 101 -1.90 25.94 1.10
CA HIS A 101 -1.95 27.39 1.34
C HIS A 101 -0.95 27.83 2.42
N GLU A 102 -0.85 27.06 3.51
CA GLU A 102 0.08 27.37 4.60
C GLU A 102 1.54 27.21 4.17
N LYS A 103 1.89 26.10 3.50
CA LYS A 103 3.28 25.72 3.25
C LYS A 103 3.86 26.25 1.94
N LEU A 104 3.02 26.56 0.94
CA LEU A 104 3.48 26.84 -0.43
C LEU A 104 3.05 28.21 -0.97
N SER A 105 2.44 29.08 -0.15
CA SER A 105 1.96 30.41 -0.59
C SER A 105 3.07 31.32 -1.13
N GLU A 106 4.30 31.18 -0.63
CA GLU A 106 5.45 31.95 -1.12
C GLU A 106 6.13 31.33 -2.35
N LEU A 107 5.86 30.05 -2.64
CA LEU A 107 6.52 29.28 -3.71
C LEU A 107 5.67 29.17 -4.97
N LEU A 108 4.34 29.21 -4.83
CA LEU A 108 3.40 29.10 -5.94
C LEU A 108 2.71 30.44 -6.18
N ASN A 109 2.59 30.84 -7.43
CA ASN A 109 1.74 31.98 -7.75
C ASN A 109 0.25 31.64 -7.52
N PRO A 110 -0.64 32.62 -7.38
CA PRO A 110 -2.06 32.39 -7.07
C PRO A 110 -2.76 31.42 -8.04
N ARG A 111 -2.44 31.49 -9.34
CA ARG A 111 -3.02 30.60 -10.36
C ARG A 111 -2.56 29.15 -10.18
N GLN A 112 -1.29 28.93 -9.85
CA GLN A 112 -0.77 27.58 -9.57
C GLN A 112 -1.37 27.02 -8.29
N MET A 113 -1.46 27.84 -7.25
CA MET A 113 -2.08 27.47 -5.98
C MET A 113 -3.53 27.00 -6.19
N GLU A 114 -4.35 27.83 -6.86
CA GLU A 114 -5.73 27.49 -7.22
C GLU A 114 -5.78 26.17 -8.01
N ARG A 115 -4.94 26.03 -9.04
CA ARG A 115 -4.89 24.82 -9.87
C ARG A 115 -4.57 23.56 -9.05
N VAL A 116 -3.56 23.60 -8.18
CA VAL A 116 -3.18 22.47 -7.32
C VAL A 116 -4.33 22.11 -6.38
N CYS A 117 -4.96 23.10 -5.74
CA CYS A 117 -6.08 22.88 -4.84
C CYS A 117 -7.29 22.27 -5.57
N SER A 118 -7.62 22.74 -6.78
CA SER A 118 -8.66 22.14 -7.62
C SER A 118 -8.36 20.68 -7.97
N ILE A 119 -7.11 20.35 -8.35
CA ILE A 119 -6.71 18.97 -8.66
C ILE A 119 -6.97 18.05 -7.46
N ILE A 120 -6.55 18.47 -6.27
CA ILE A 120 -6.77 17.68 -5.05
C ILE A 120 -8.26 17.54 -4.78
N ALA A 121 -8.99 18.65 -4.65
CA ALA A 121 -10.41 18.65 -4.30
C ALA A 121 -11.25 17.79 -5.27
N GLU A 122 -11.01 17.94 -6.57
CA GLU A 122 -11.74 17.23 -7.63
C GLU A 122 -11.30 15.77 -7.81
N SER A 123 -10.13 15.35 -7.30
CA SER A 123 -9.66 13.96 -7.45
C SER A 123 -10.56 12.92 -6.78
N GLY A 124 -11.43 13.34 -5.85
CA GLY A 124 -12.46 12.47 -5.28
C GLY A 124 -13.82 12.52 -6.00
N SER A 125 -14.00 13.42 -6.97
CA SER A 125 -15.26 13.61 -7.68
C SER A 125 -15.41 12.62 -8.83
N ARG A 126 -16.60 12.04 -8.97
CA ARG A 126 -16.91 11.16 -10.10
C ARG A 126 -17.25 11.87 -11.40
N SER A 127 -17.56 13.15 -11.32
CA SER A 127 -18.00 13.97 -12.44
C SER A 127 -16.98 15.04 -12.82
N THR A 128 -15.75 14.97 -12.30
CA THR A 128 -14.70 15.92 -12.70
C THR A 128 -14.44 15.81 -14.21
N TYR A 129 -14.17 16.95 -14.85
CA TYR A 129 -13.64 17.05 -16.21
C TYR A 129 -12.16 17.43 -16.23
N LEU A 130 -11.56 17.63 -15.05
CA LEU A 130 -10.17 18.03 -14.88
C LEU A 130 -9.25 16.82 -15.07
N ILE A 131 -8.51 16.80 -16.18
CA ILE A 131 -7.71 15.63 -16.57
C ILE A 131 -6.66 15.25 -15.52
N GLU A 132 -6.03 16.24 -14.87
CA GLU A 132 -5.06 16.01 -13.79
C GLU A 132 -5.71 15.36 -12.56
N ALA A 133 -6.94 15.76 -12.22
CA ALA A 133 -7.70 15.15 -11.12
C ALA A 133 -8.10 13.71 -11.45
N MET A 134 -8.47 13.43 -12.71
CA MET A 134 -8.70 12.06 -13.20
C MET A 134 -7.44 11.20 -13.09
N ILE A 135 -6.28 11.72 -13.52
CA ILE A 135 -4.99 11.03 -13.44
C ILE A 135 -4.64 10.72 -11.97
N LEU A 136 -4.75 11.71 -11.07
CA LEU A 136 -4.50 11.52 -9.65
C LEU A 136 -5.47 10.49 -9.03
N SER A 137 -6.75 10.56 -9.36
CA SER A 137 -7.77 9.58 -8.92
C SER A 137 -7.37 8.15 -9.31
N ASP A 138 -7.03 7.92 -10.58
CA ASP A 138 -6.67 6.59 -11.08
C ASP A 138 -5.35 6.09 -10.48
N ALA A 139 -4.36 6.96 -10.31
CA ALA A 139 -3.08 6.65 -9.68
C ALA A 139 -3.24 6.22 -8.22
N ARG A 140 -4.07 6.95 -7.44
CA ARG A 140 -4.41 6.61 -6.05
C ARG A 140 -5.12 5.26 -5.97
N ASN A 141 -6.14 5.06 -6.81
CA ASN A 141 -6.90 3.82 -6.85
C ASN A 141 -6.02 2.61 -7.22
N LEU A 142 -5.00 2.80 -8.07
CA LEU A 142 -4.01 1.76 -8.34
C LEU A 142 -3.16 1.42 -7.11
N ASP A 143 -2.66 2.41 -6.34
CA ASP A 143 -1.84 2.16 -5.14
C ASP A 143 -2.64 1.44 -4.04
N ASP A 144 -3.95 1.66 -3.98
CA ASP A 144 -4.89 1.00 -3.06
C ASP A 144 -5.28 -0.42 -3.49
N MET A 145 -4.77 -0.93 -4.62
CA MET A 145 -5.07 -2.27 -5.14
C MET A 145 -3.83 -3.17 -5.22
N GLY A 146 -4.08 -4.48 -5.16
CA GLY A 146 -3.03 -5.51 -5.20
C GLY A 146 -2.25 -5.60 -3.88
N ALA A 147 -1.03 -6.15 -3.96
CA ALA A 147 -0.21 -6.43 -2.78
C ALA A 147 0.11 -5.16 -1.94
N VAL A 148 0.39 -4.02 -2.60
CA VAL A 148 0.63 -2.75 -1.90
C VAL A 148 -0.63 -2.25 -1.19
N GLY A 149 -1.78 -2.33 -1.87
CA GLY A 149 -3.07 -1.99 -1.27
C GLY A 149 -3.41 -2.85 -0.05
N LEU A 150 -3.17 -4.17 -0.14
CA LEU A 150 -3.34 -5.10 0.98
C LEU A 150 -2.40 -4.76 2.14
N PHE A 151 -1.12 -4.49 1.87
CA PHE A 151 -0.16 -4.09 2.90
C PHE A 151 -0.62 -2.80 3.63
N ASN A 152 -1.11 -1.82 2.88
CA ASN A 152 -1.64 -0.57 3.44
C ASN A 152 -2.87 -0.82 4.33
N GLU A 153 -3.73 -1.74 3.92
CA GLU A 153 -4.90 -2.14 4.70
C GLU A 153 -4.50 -2.91 5.98
N MET A 154 -3.57 -3.85 5.89
CA MET A 154 -3.03 -4.56 7.05
C MET A 154 -2.38 -3.62 8.06
N ARG A 155 -1.65 -2.60 7.59
CA ARG A 155 -1.09 -1.57 8.48
C ARG A 155 -2.19 -0.90 9.31
N ARG A 156 -3.33 -0.56 8.70
CA ARG A 156 -4.49 0.02 9.42
C ARG A 156 -5.07 -0.97 10.42
N TYR A 157 -5.21 -2.25 10.04
CA TYR A 157 -5.67 -3.30 10.94
C TYR A 157 -4.78 -3.45 12.17
N VAL A 158 -3.46 -3.50 11.99
CA VAL A 158 -2.49 -3.59 13.09
C VAL A 158 -2.62 -2.39 14.04
N VAL A 159 -2.81 -1.18 13.51
CA VAL A 159 -3.03 0.03 14.34
C VAL A 159 -4.30 -0.07 15.19
N HIS A 160 -5.33 -0.75 14.69
CA HIS A 160 -6.59 -1.00 15.42
C HIS A 160 -6.59 -2.29 16.26
N GLY A 161 -5.48 -3.03 16.31
CA GLY A 161 -5.38 -4.29 17.04
C GLY A 161 -6.09 -5.47 16.36
N TYR A 162 -6.40 -5.36 15.08
CA TYR A 162 -7.01 -6.42 14.28
C TYR A 162 -5.94 -7.38 13.72
N GLY A 163 -6.26 -8.68 13.73
CA GLY A 163 -5.40 -9.75 13.22
C GLY A 163 -5.83 -10.28 11.85
N ALA A 164 -5.30 -11.45 11.50
CA ALA A 164 -5.59 -12.12 10.22
C ALA A 164 -7.09 -12.50 10.09
N THR A 165 -7.72 -12.94 11.19
CA THR A 165 -9.15 -13.29 11.21
C THR A 165 -10.04 -12.11 10.84
N GLU A 166 -9.82 -10.94 11.44
CA GLU A 166 -10.58 -9.73 11.13
C GLU A 166 -10.31 -9.25 9.70
N ALA A 167 -9.06 -9.37 9.22
CA ALA A 167 -8.70 -9.06 7.85
C ALA A 167 -9.45 -9.93 6.84
N LEU A 168 -9.50 -11.24 7.08
CA LEU A 168 -10.24 -12.21 6.27
C LEU A 168 -11.76 -11.94 6.31
N ALA A 169 -12.32 -11.64 7.48
CA ALA A 169 -13.74 -11.30 7.60
C ALA A 169 -14.09 -10.00 6.87
N SER A 170 -13.23 -8.99 6.93
CA SER A 170 -13.37 -7.75 6.18
C SER A 170 -13.30 -7.98 4.67
N TRP A 171 -12.34 -8.80 4.21
CA TRP A 171 -12.21 -9.18 2.81
C TRP A 171 -13.43 -9.94 2.29
N LYS A 172 -13.92 -10.92 3.07
CA LYS A 172 -15.15 -11.65 2.74
C LYS A 172 -16.33 -10.72 2.57
N ARG A 173 -16.53 -9.76 3.49
CA ARG A 173 -17.59 -8.74 3.34
C ARG A 173 -17.44 -7.93 2.05
N LYS A 174 -16.23 -7.55 1.66
CA LYS A 174 -16.00 -6.84 0.38
C LYS A 174 -16.40 -7.68 -0.83
N ILE A 175 -16.14 -8.99 -0.81
CA ILE A 175 -16.59 -9.91 -1.87
C ILE A 175 -18.13 -10.00 -1.84
N ASP A 176 -18.71 -10.29 -0.67
CA ASP A 176 -20.15 -10.52 -0.52
C ASP A 176 -20.99 -9.29 -0.94
N TYR A 177 -20.42 -8.07 -0.86
CA TYR A 177 -21.07 -6.82 -1.27
C TYR A 177 -20.63 -6.30 -2.65
N ASP A 178 -19.99 -7.11 -3.49
CA ASP A 178 -19.51 -6.70 -4.83
C ASP A 178 -18.64 -5.44 -4.83
N TYR A 179 -17.95 -5.16 -3.71
CA TYR A 179 -17.20 -3.92 -3.50
C TYR A 179 -16.16 -3.71 -4.59
N TRP A 180 -15.42 -4.76 -4.94
CA TRP A 180 -14.35 -4.68 -5.95
C TRP A 180 -14.89 -4.49 -7.36
N THR A 181 -16.00 -5.14 -7.70
CA THR A 181 -16.69 -4.96 -8.98
C THR A 181 -17.17 -3.52 -9.13
N ALA A 182 -17.83 -2.97 -8.10
CA ALA A 182 -18.24 -1.58 -8.07
C ALA A 182 -17.05 -0.62 -8.17
N ARG A 183 -15.97 -0.86 -7.40
CA ARG A 183 -14.76 -0.03 -7.43
C ARG A 183 -14.07 -0.04 -8.80
N LEU A 184 -13.94 -1.21 -9.44
CA LEU A 184 -13.38 -1.32 -10.79
C LEU A 184 -14.21 -0.55 -11.82
N ARG A 185 -15.54 -0.61 -11.70
CA ARG A 185 -16.46 0.06 -12.61
C ARG A 185 -16.50 1.57 -12.41
N GLU A 186 -16.47 2.04 -11.17
CA GLU A 186 -16.86 3.41 -10.82
C GLU A 186 -15.66 4.32 -10.47
N SER A 187 -14.51 3.76 -10.09
CA SER A 187 -13.37 4.54 -9.60
C SER A 187 -12.31 4.82 -10.65
N PHE A 188 -12.26 4.06 -11.75
CA PHE A 188 -11.25 4.22 -12.80
C PHE A 188 -11.79 4.96 -14.02
N ARG A 189 -11.07 6.00 -14.43
CA ARG A 189 -11.36 6.87 -15.58
C ARG A 189 -10.80 6.32 -16.88
N PHE A 190 -9.65 5.67 -16.81
CA PHE A 190 -8.92 5.20 -17.98
C PHE A 190 -9.00 3.68 -18.09
N ASP A 191 -9.39 3.17 -19.26
CA ASP A 191 -9.62 1.74 -19.46
C ASP A 191 -8.32 0.94 -19.30
N SER A 192 -7.20 1.50 -19.75
CA SER A 192 -5.88 0.87 -19.61
C SER A 192 -5.50 0.70 -18.14
N VAL A 193 -5.81 1.70 -17.31
CA VAL A 193 -5.55 1.67 -15.86
C VAL A 193 -6.48 0.67 -15.18
N ARG A 194 -7.77 0.65 -15.55
CA ARG A 194 -8.74 -0.34 -15.05
C ARG A 194 -8.30 -1.77 -15.36
N ASN A 195 -7.70 -2.02 -16.53
CA ASN A 195 -7.15 -3.33 -16.88
C ASN A 195 -5.99 -3.75 -15.96
N ILE A 196 -5.11 -2.83 -15.60
CA ILE A 196 -4.03 -3.09 -14.62
C ILE A 196 -4.62 -3.36 -13.24
N ALA A 197 -5.64 -2.60 -12.83
CA ALA A 197 -6.34 -2.77 -11.57
C ALA A 197 -6.97 -4.17 -11.45
N ARG A 198 -7.59 -4.70 -12.52
CA ARG A 198 -8.11 -6.09 -12.55
C ARG A 198 -7.02 -7.12 -12.28
N LYS A 199 -5.85 -6.97 -12.92
CA LYS A 199 -4.70 -7.87 -12.69
C LYS A 199 -4.20 -7.80 -11.24
N ARG A 200 -4.13 -6.59 -10.68
CA ARG A 200 -3.75 -6.40 -9.27
C ARG A 200 -4.77 -7.03 -8.31
N LEU A 201 -6.07 -6.94 -8.61
CA LEU A 201 -7.12 -7.58 -7.82
C LEU A 201 -6.97 -9.10 -7.82
N GLN A 202 -6.71 -9.73 -8.97
CA GLN A 202 -6.47 -11.17 -9.05
C GLN A 202 -5.30 -11.64 -8.15
N ILE A 203 -4.22 -10.86 -8.10
CA ILE A 203 -3.08 -11.13 -7.20
C ILE A 203 -3.52 -10.99 -5.73
N ALA A 204 -4.33 -9.98 -5.42
CA ALA A 204 -4.87 -9.82 -4.06
C ALA A 204 -5.80 -10.97 -3.65
N GLU A 205 -6.63 -11.47 -4.57
CA GLU A 205 -7.49 -12.63 -4.34
C GLU A 205 -6.66 -13.88 -4.01
N GLN A 206 -5.61 -14.15 -4.79
CA GLN A 206 -4.69 -15.26 -4.53
C GLN A 206 -4.02 -15.15 -3.16
N PHE A 207 -3.54 -13.95 -2.81
CA PHE A 207 -2.95 -13.70 -1.50
C PHE A 207 -3.94 -13.96 -0.37
N MET A 208 -5.18 -13.46 -0.48
CA MET A 208 -6.19 -13.63 0.56
C MET A 208 -6.67 -15.08 0.68
N ALA A 209 -6.69 -15.83 -0.43
CA ALA A 209 -6.94 -17.27 -0.39
C ALA A 209 -5.84 -18.02 0.36
N GLN A 210 -4.57 -17.72 0.08
CA GLN A 210 -3.44 -18.31 0.79
C GLN A 210 -3.48 -17.96 2.29
N LEU A 211 -3.72 -16.68 2.63
CA LEU A 211 -3.87 -16.25 4.01
C LEU A 211 -5.01 -17.00 4.73
N HIS A 212 -6.12 -17.26 4.03
CA HIS A 212 -7.23 -18.02 4.59
C HIS A 212 -6.83 -19.48 4.91
N THR A 213 -6.10 -20.13 4.00
CA THR A 213 -5.59 -21.49 4.22
C THR A 213 -4.64 -21.55 5.42
N GLU A 214 -3.64 -20.67 5.46
CA GLU A 214 -2.66 -20.61 6.57
C GLU A 214 -3.31 -20.29 7.91
N ASN A 215 -4.26 -19.35 7.94
CA ASN A 215 -4.98 -18.97 9.17
C ASN A 215 -5.83 -20.12 9.74
N ARG A 216 -6.19 -21.11 8.91
CA ARG A 216 -6.91 -22.32 9.31
C ARG A 216 -6.00 -23.54 9.48
N ALA A 217 -4.70 -23.41 9.21
CA ALA A 217 -3.78 -24.54 9.06
C ALA A 217 -4.31 -25.61 8.08
N GLY A 218 -5.03 -25.20 7.03
CA GLY A 218 -5.68 -26.12 6.10
C GLY A 218 -4.68 -26.94 5.29
N ASP A 219 -3.50 -26.39 5.03
CA ASP A 219 -2.36 -27.08 4.42
C ASP A 219 -1.86 -28.27 5.27
N LEU A 220 -1.87 -28.12 6.60
CA LEU A 220 -1.55 -29.20 7.52
C LEU A 220 -2.68 -30.24 7.62
N GLU A 221 -3.93 -29.80 7.59
CA GLU A 221 -5.10 -30.70 7.54
C GLU A 221 -5.04 -31.60 6.28
N ASP A 222 -4.74 -31.01 5.12
CA ASP A 222 -4.60 -31.73 3.85
C ASP A 222 -3.46 -32.77 3.93
N LEU A 223 -2.29 -32.40 4.47
CA LEU A 223 -1.17 -33.32 4.65
C LEU A 223 -1.52 -34.50 5.55
N LEU A 224 -2.26 -34.26 6.64
CA LEU A 224 -2.68 -35.32 7.56
C LEU A 224 -3.68 -36.28 6.90
N LEU A 225 -4.59 -35.77 6.07
CA LEU A 225 -5.53 -36.59 5.31
C LEU A 225 -4.81 -37.45 4.26
N GLU A 226 -3.83 -36.88 3.56
CA GLU A 226 -2.99 -37.63 2.61
C GLU A 226 -2.24 -38.77 3.30
N GLN A 227 -1.70 -38.54 4.51
CA GLN A 227 -1.03 -39.58 5.30
C GLN A 227 -1.99 -40.69 5.76
N GLN A 228 -3.25 -40.35 6.06
CA GLN A 228 -4.27 -41.34 6.44
C GLN A 228 -4.76 -42.17 5.25
N LEU A 229 -4.79 -41.59 4.05
CA LEU A 229 -5.22 -42.26 2.82
C LEU A 229 -4.10 -43.04 2.14
N ALA A 230 -2.83 -42.70 2.40
CA ALA A 230 -1.70 -43.47 1.90
C ALA A 230 -1.82 -44.91 2.45
N PRO A 231 -1.89 -45.95 1.59
CA PRO A 231 -1.94 -47.33 2.06
C PRO A 231 -0.75 -47.55 2.97
N SER A 232 -0.97 -48.19 4.12
CA SER A 232 0.13 -48.60 5.00
C SER A 232 1.08 -49.43 4.15
N VAL A 233 2.15 -48.81 3.66
CA VAL A 233 3.23 -49.52 2.98
C VAL A 233 3.75 -50.42 4.09
N ASN A 234 3.34 -51.68 4.06
CA ASN A 234 3.87 -52.74 4.91
C ASN A 234 5.36 -52.65 4.73
N THR A 235 6.02 -51.93 5.64
CA THR A 235 7.46 -51.83 5.65
C THR A 235 7.88 -53.27 5.84
N PRO A 236 8.57 -53.89 4.87
CA PRO A 236 9.03 -55.25 5.06
C PRO A 236 9.78 -55.24 6.38
N ILE A 237 9.36 -56.08 7.32
CA ILE A 237 10.10 -56.31 8.55
C ILE A 237 11.46 -56.82 8.08
N VAL A 238 12.43 -55.92 7.94
CA VAL A 238 13.81 -56.31 7.68
C VAL A 238 14.24 -57.03 8.96
N PRO A 239 14.53 -58.34 8.91
CA PRO A 239 14.99 -59.06 10.08
C PRO A 239 16.24 -58.34 10.60
N ALA A 240 16.24 -58.07 11.91
CA ALA A 240 17.31 -57.38 12.61
C ALA A 240 18.67 -57.94 12.19
N SER A 241 19.42 -57.17 11.42
CA SER A 241 20.80 -57.49 11.11
C SER A 241 21.64 -57.17 12.36
N PRO A 242 22.43 -58.12 12.88
CA PRO A 242 23.16 -57.92 14.12
C PRO A 242 24.26 -56.88 13.95
N CYS A 243 24.22 -55.89 14.84
CA CYS A 243 25.27 -54.96 15.28
C CYS A 243 26.68 -55.20 14.69
N GLY A 244 27.09 -54.32 13.79
CA GLY A 244 28.48 -53.96 13.54
C GLY A 244 28.65 -52.46 13.74
N HIS A 245 28.90 -52.03 14.97
CA HIS A 245 29.25 -50.64 15.27
C HIS A 245 30.57 -50.27 14.57
N THR A 246 30.49 -49.51 13.49
CA THR A 246 31.62 -48.72 13.01
C THR A 246 31.29 -47.27 13.28
N ILE A 247 32.03 -46.67 14.22
CA ILE A 247 31.95 -45.25 14.55
C ILE A 247 32.53 -44.49 13.35
N GLU A 248 31.67 -43.99 12.48
CA GLU A 248 32.08 -43.06 11.43
C GLU A 248 32.17 -41.66 12.05
N GLU A 249 33.38 -41.10 12.01
CA GLU A 249 33.71 -39.77 12.51
C GLU A 249 32.85 -38.69 11.82
N LEU A 250 32.21 -37.86 12.64
CA LEU A 250 31.53 -36.65 12.20
C LEU A 250 32.50 -35.69 11.50
N PRO A 251 32.24 -35.25 10.26
CA PRO A 251 33.03 -34.19 9.64
C PRO A 251 32.81 -32.88 10.40
N ALA A 252 33.93 -32.27 10.79
CA ALA A 252 33.98 -31.02 11.53
C ALA A 252 33.21 -29.89 10.80
N LEU A 253 32.29 -29.25 11.54
CA LEU A 253 31.56 -28.07 11.09
C LEU A 253 32.53 -26.93 10.69
N PRO A 254 32.32 -26.25 9.55
CA PRO A 254 33.12 -25.10 9.16
C PRO A 254 32.90 -23.95 10.14
N LYS A 255 33.99 -23.48 10.75
CA LYS A 255 34.01 -22.28 11.61
C LYS A 255 33.65 -21.06 10.77
N ASN A 256 32.41 -20.57 10.93
CA ASN A 256 31.96 -19.32 10.33
C ASN A 256 32.74 -18.13 10.93
N ARG A 257 33.72 -17.64 10.16
CA ARG A 257 34.55 -16.47 10.45
C ARG A 257 33.73 -15.21 10.18
N ARG A 258 33.08 -14.66 11.20
CA ARG A 258 32.51 -13.30 11.16
C ARG A 258 33.67 -12.30 11.07
N GLN A 259 33.88 -11.69 9.90
CA GLN A 259 34.61 -10.44 9.79
C GLN A 259 33.61 -9.29 9.91
N ALA A 260 33.63 -8.61 11.06
CA ALA A 260 33.06 -7.29 11.21
C ALA A 260 34.06 -6.28 10.61
N LYS A 261 33.70 -5.66 9.49
CA LYS A 261 34.36 -4.44 9.01
C LYS A 261 33.69 -3.24 9.68
N THR A 262 34.41 -2.64 10.62
CA THR A 262 34.21 -1.26 11.05
C THR A 262 34.87 -0.34 10.02
N CYS A 263 34.10 0.51 9.35
CA CYS A 263 34.66 1.69 8.68
C CYS A 263 34.52 2.88 9.62
N SER A 264 35.66 3.50 9.88
CA SER A 264 35.82 4.86 10.40
C SER A 264 35.54 5.90 9.31
#